data_AF-A0A4Q1A691-F1
#
_entry.id   AF-A0A4Q1A691-F1
#
_cell.length_a   1.000
_cell.length_b   1.000
_cell.length_c   1.000
_cell.angle_alpha   90.00
_cell.angle_beta   90.00
_cell.angle_gamma   90.00
#
_symmetry.space_group_name_H-M   'P 1'
#
loop_
_entity.id
_entity.type
_entity.pdbx_description
1 polymer ?
#
loop_
_entity_poly.entity_id
_entity_poly.type
_entity_poly.pdbx_seq_one_letter_code
_entity_poly.pdbx_strand_id
1 'polypeptide(L)'
;MNPNPNIKYPIEGIQNVQFIKNTITKSNILVGDYSYYDAKDGEKFENRVLHHYEFLGDRLIIGKFCCIASGVNFIMNGANHRMDGFSAYPFNIFGNGWEKYTPSLSDLPY
;
A
#
# COMPACT_ATOMS: atom_id res chain seq x y z
N MET A 1 -10.89 -28.45 12.62
CA MET A 1 -9.58 -28.04 12.06
C MET A 1 -9.76 -26.68 11.40
N ASN A 2 -8.75 -25.80 11.51
CA ASN A 2 -8.78 -24.45 10.97
C ASN A 2 -7.98 -24.39 9.66
N PRO A 3 -8.26 -23.43 8.75
CA PRO A 3 -7.41 -23.24 7.56
C PRO A 3 -5.97 -22.93 7.98
N ASN A 4 -4.99 -23.42 7.20
CA ASN A 4 -3.57 -23.13 7.43
C ASN A 4 -3.32 -21.64 7.15
N PRO A 5 -2.85 -20.83 8.13
CA PRO A 5 -2.68 -19.39 7.93
C PRO A 5 -1.51 -19.03 7.00
N ASN A 6 -0.70 -19.99 6.53
CA ASN A 6 0.46 -19.76 5.67
C ASN A 6 0.21 -20.07 4.18
N ILE A 7 -1.04 -20.36 3.80
CA ILE A 7 -1.42 -20.56 2.38
C ILE A 7 -1.95 -19.27 1.77
N LYS A 8 -1.69 -19.05 0.48
CA LYS A 8 -2.16 -17.86 -0.24
C LYS A 8 -3.67 -17.86 -0.44
N TYR A 9 -4.22 -18.97 -0.90
CA TYR A 9 -5.63 -19.15 -1.24
C TYR A 9 -6.23 -20.20 -0.32
N PRO A 10 -6.96 -19.79 0.74
CA PRO A 10 -7.40 -20.72 1.77
C PRO A 10 -8.62 -21.56 1.42
N ILE A 11 -9.29 -21.26 0.30
CA ILE A 11 -10.45 -21.99 -0.18
C ILE A 11 -10.07 -22.71 -1.49
N GLU A 12 -10.16 -24.04 -1.48
CA GLU A 12 -9.82 -24.87 -2.64
C GLU A 12 -10.68 -24.49 -3.86
N GLY A 13 -10.04 -24.32 -5.01
CA GLY A 13 -10.72 -23.91 -6.24
C GLY A 13 -11.05 -22.41 -6.34
N ILE A 14 -10.83 -21.60 -5.28
CA ILE A 14 -11.12 -20.16 -5.29
C ILE A 14 -9.82 -19.35 -5.15
N GLN A 15 -9.47 -18.61 -6.19
CA GLN A 15 -8.26 -17.75 -6.21
C GLN A 15 -8.53 -16.28 -5.87
N ASN A 16 -9.80 -15.90 -5.67
CA ASN A 16 -10.19 -14.52 -5.37
C ASN A 16 -9.96 -14.17 -3.89
N VAL A 17 -10.19 -15.14 -3.00
CA VAL A 17 -9.99 -14.96 -1.55
C VAL A 17 -8.54 -15.26 -1.20
N GLN A 18 -7.84 -14.27 -0.68
CA GLN A 18 -6.40 -14.30 -0.42
C GLN A 18 -6.11 -14.04 1.05
N PHE A 19 -5.37 -14.91 1.74
CA PHE A 19 -4.73 -14.50 2.99
C PHE A 19 -3.59 -13.54 2.68
N ILE A 20 -3.78 -12.29 3.09
CA ILE A 20 -2.97 -11.16 2.64
C ILE A 20 -1.51 -11.35 3.04
N LYS A 21 -1.27 -11.77 4.29
CA LYS A 21 0.09 -12.02 4.82
C LYS A 21 0.96 -12.84 3.87
N ASN A 22 0.38 -13.81 3.16
CA ASN A 22 1.12 -14.74 2.30
C ASN A 22 1.24 -14.27 0.85
N THR A 23 0.60 -13.14 0.49
CA THR A 23 0.67 -12.53 -0.84
C THR A 23 1.52 -11.25 -0.87
N ILE A 24 1.88 -10.69 0.28
CA ILE A 24 2.77 -9.53 0.40
C ILE A 24 4.20 -9.86 -0.04
N THR A 25 4.82 -8.93 -0.77
CA THR A 25 6.22 -8.93 -1.16
C THR A 25 7.00 -7.76 -0.56
N LYS A 26 6.34 -6.64 -0.24
CA LYS A 26 6.95 -5.46 0.38
C LYS A 26 7.19 -5.63 1.89
N SER A 27 8.40 -5.28 2.34
CA SER A 27 8.83 -5.45 3.74
C SER A 27 8.17 -4.46 4.73
N ASN A 28 7.68 -3.32 4.23
CA ASN A 28 6.99 -2.29 5.00
C ASN A 28 5.45 -2.44 5.01
N ILE A 29 4.94 -3.59 4.56
CA ILE A 29 3.54 -4.00 4.74
C ILE A 29 3.50 -5.19 5.70
N LEU A 30 2.85 -5.01 6.84
CA LEU A 30 2.76 -6.00 7.92
C LEU A 30 1.30 -6.40 8.10
N VAL A 31 0.98 -7.69 7.92
CA VAL A 31 -0.39 -8.18 8.02
C VAL A 31 -0.46 -9.41 8.92
N GLY A 32 -1.39 -9.38 9.86
CA GLY A 32 -1.65 -10.47 10.79
C GLY A 32 -2.26 -11.71 10.13
N ASP A 33 -2.13 -12.85 10.79
CA ASP A 33 -2.73 -14.12 10.36
C ASP A 33 -4.24 -13.99 10.13
N TYR A 34 -4.76 -14.77 9.20
CA TYR A 34 -6.19 -14.89 8.86
C TYR A 34 -6.87 -13.65 8.28
N SER A 35 -6.18 -12.51 8.22
CA SER A 35 -6.68 -11.34 7.49
C SER A 35 -6.68 -11.61 5.99
N TYR A 36 -7.83 -11.41 5.35
CA TYR A 36 -8.02 -11.77 3.96
C TYR A 36 -8.50 -10.60 3.10
N TYR A 37 -8.19 -10.69 1.81
CA TYR A 37 -8.71 -9.83 0.76
C TYR A 37 -9.58 -10.66 -0.18
N ASP A 38 -10.76 -10.16 -0.51
CA ASP A 38 -11.65 -10.75 -1.52
C ASP A 38 -11.53 -9.96 -2.81
N ALA A 39 -10.75 -10.47 -3.76
CA ALA A 39 -10.50 -9.83 -5.05
C ALA A 39 -11.66 -10.08 -6.02
N LYS A 40 -12.16 -9.04 -6.68
CA LYS A 40 -13.23 -9.22 -7.68
C LYS A 40 -12.71 -9.95 -8.92
N ASP A 41 -11.54 -9.56 -9.42
CA ASP A 41 -10.99 -10.01 -10.70
C ASP A 41 -9.64 -10.74 -10.52
N GLY A 42 -9.38 -11.23 -9.30
CA GLY A 42 -8.13 -11.94 -8.95
C GLY A 42 -6.92 -11.01 -8.75
N GLU A 43 -7.14 -9.70 -8.62
CA GLU A 43 -6.07 -8.76 -8.35
C GLU A 43 -5.40 -9.01 -6.99
N LYS A 44 -4.09 -8.72 -6.92
CA LYS A 44 -3.33 -8.85 -5.68
C LYS A 44 -3.69 -7.73 -4.71
N PHE A 45 -3.71 -8.04 -3.41
CA PHE A 45 -3.87 -7.03 -2.36
C PHE A 45 -2.86 -5.88 -2.49
N GLU A 46 -1.60 -6.14 -2.81
CA GLU A 46 -0.58 -5.09 -2.95
C GLU A 46 -0.90 -4.06 -4.03
N ASN A 47 -1.69 -4.41 -5.07
CA ASN A 47 -2.13 -3.46 -6.08
C ASN A 47 -3.11 -2.41 -5.52
N ARG A 48 -3.65 -2.65 -4.31
CA ARG A 48 -4.53 -1.74 -3.57
C ARG A 48 -3.79 -0.84 -2.60
N VAL A 49 -2.47 -1.00 -2.46
CA VAL A 49 -1.62 -0.16 -1.61
C VAL A 49 -0.92 0.87 -2.48
N LEU A 50 -1.52 2.06 -2.54
CA LEU A 50 -1.16 3.12 -3.48
C LEU A 50 -0.18 4.10 -2.85
N HIS A 51 0.71 4.67 -3.68
CA HIS A 51 1.69 5.69 -3.28
C HIS A 51 2.64 5.26 -2.15
N HIS A 52 2.93 3.96 -2.05
CA HIS A 52 3.78 3.40 -1.00
C HIS A 52 5.21 3.20 -1.51
N TYR A 53 6.06 4.18 -1.24
CA TYR A 53 7.44 4.22 -1.69
C TYR A 53 8.41 3.88 -0.54
N GLU A 54 9.35 2.96 -0.78
CA GLU A 54 10.27 2.48 0.26
C GLU A 54 11.10 3.59 0.91
N PHE A 55 11.47 4.63 0.15
CA PHE A 55 12.28 5.74 0.64
C PHE A 55 11.56 6.62 1.67
N LEU A 56 10.22 6.55 1.76
CA LEU A 56 9.45 7.27 2.80
C LEU A 56 9.47 6.55 4.14
N GLY A 57 9.74 5.24 4.15
CA GLY A 57 9.80 4.44 5.36
C GLY A 57 8.48 4.26 6.11
N ASP A 58 7.37 4.77 5.58
CA ASP A 58 6.03 4.60 6.14
C ASP A 58 5.58 3.13 6.02
N ARG A 59 4.70 2.71 6.94
CA ARG A 59 4.29 1.31 7.11
C ARG A 59 2.79 1.18 7.05
N LEU A 60 2.32 0.14 6.35
CA LEU A 60 0.94 -0.33 6.44
C LEU A 60 0.88 -1.50 7.42
N ILE A 61 0.09 -1.38 8.48
CA ILE A 61 -0.07 -2.44 9.49
C ILE A 61 -1.54 -2.83 9.58
N ILE A 62 -1.84 -4.10 9.32
CA ILE A 62 -3.18 -4.68 9.41
C ILE A 62 -3.15 -5.80 10.45
N GLY A 63 -4.13 -5.78 11.36
CA GLY A 63 -4.27 -6.77 12.44
C GLY A 63 -4.59 -8.18 11.94
N LYS A 64 -4.97 -9.06 12.86
CA LYS A 64 -5.45 -10.42 12.56
C LYS A 64 -6.96 -10.43 12.34
N PHE A 65 -7.46 -11.40 11.58
CA PHE A 65 -8.89 -11.63 11.36
C PHE A 65 -9.66 -10.43 10.77
N CYS A 66 -9.00 -9.63 9.92
CA CYS A 66 -9.66 -8.57 9.17
C CYS A 66 -10.29 -9.10 7.88
N CYS A 67 -11.45 -8.56 7.52
CA CYS A 67 -12.15 -8.86 6.27
C CYS A 67 -12.04 -7.65 5.34
N ILE A 68 -11.29 -7.75 4.24
CA ILE A 68 -11.07 -6.62 3.32
C ILE A 68 -11.75 -6.92 2.00
N ALA A 69 -12.79 -6.16 1.69
CA ALA A 69 -13.58 -6.33 0.47
C ALA A 69 -12.85 -5.81 -0.77
N SER A 70 -13.27 -6.32 -1.93
CA SER A 70 -12.79 -5.86 -3.23
C SER A 70 -12.87 -4.34 -3.37
N GLY A 71 -11.81 -3.74 -3.92
CA GLY A 71 -11.79 -2.32 -4.29
C GLY A 71 -11.44 -1.35 -3.16
N VAL A 72 -11.26 -1.83 -1.93
CA VAL A 72 -10.65 -1.04 -0.85
C VAL A 72 -9.24 -0.65 -1.29
N ASN A 73 -8.91 0.64 -1.18
CA ASN A 73 -7.56 1.16 -1.43
C ASN A 73 -6.97 1.75 -0.15
N PHE A 74 -5.66 1.56 0.02
CA PHE A 74 -4.84 2.16 1.06
C PHE A 74 -3.99 3.24 0.43
N ILE A 75 -4.20 4.49 0.83
CA ILE A 75 -3.43 5.63 0.33
C ILE A 75 -2.30 5.90 1.32
N MET A 76 -1.07 5.74 0.87
CA MET A 76 0.13 5.97 1.67
C MET A 76 0.71 7.37 1.42
N ASN A 77 1.78 7.75 2.14
CA ASN A 77 2.25 9.14 2.18
C ASN A 77 2.86 9.68 0.88
N GLY A 78 3.16 8.82 -0.10
CA GLY A 78 3.72 9.27 -1.39
C GLY A 78 2.78 10.11 -2.25
N ALA A 79 1.51 10.23 -1.86
CA ALA A 79 0.54 11.13 -2.50
C ALA A 79 0.61 12.57 -1.93
N ASN A 80 1.34 12.79 -0.84
CA ASN A 80 1.37 14.09 -0.17
C ASN A 80 2.20 15.09 -0.96
N HIS A 81 1.62 16.27 -1.19
CA HIS A 81 2.34 17.40 -1.75
C HIS A 81 2.92 18.26 -0.62
N ARG A 82 4.00 18.98 -0.93
CA ARG A 82 4.51 20.05 -0.06
C ARG A 82 3.44 21.14 0.13
N MET A 83 3.22 21.60 1.36
CA MET A 83 2.11 22.52 1.71
C MET A 83 2.50 23.77 2.51
N ASP A 84 3.77 23.96 2.84
CA ASP A 84 4.29 25.14 3.57
C ASP A 84 4.51 26.38 2.66
N GLY A 85 4.50 26.20 1.34
CA GLY A 85 4.68 27.25 0.36
C GLY A 85 3.39 27.99 -0.03
N PHE A 86 3.50 28.90 -1.00
CA PHE A 86 2.34 29.60 -1.57
C PHE A 86 1.50 28.72 -2.52
N SER A 87 1.99 27.53 -2.87
CA SER A 87 1.37 26.59 -3.80
C SER A 87 1.79 25.16 -3.47
N ALA A 88 0.88 24.21 -3.70
CA ALA A 88 1.16 22.77 -3.64
C ALA A 88 1.59 22.17 -5.00
N TYR A 89 1.73 22.99 -6.05
CA TYR A 89 2.09 22.51 -7.39
C TYR A 89 3.51 21.92 -7.39
N PRO A 90 3.70 20.66 -7.84
CA PRO A 90 4.98 19.97 -7.75
C PRO A 90 5.88 20.35 -8.93
N PHE A 91 6.31 21.61 -9.02
CA PHE A 91 7.12 22.13 -10.15
C PHE A 91 8.30 21.22 -10.49
N ASN A 92 8.97 20.69 -9.47
CA ASN A 92 10.17 19.87 -9.61
C ASN A 92 9.97 18.61 -10.48
N ILE A 93 8.76 18.06 -10.60
CA ILE A 93 8.53 16.83 -11.37
C ILE A 93 8.54 17.04 -12.89
N PHE A 94 8.41 18.29 -13.37
CA PHE A 94 8.35 18.63 -14.79
C PHE A 94 9.73 18.91 -15.42
N GLY A 95 10.79 18.90 -14.62
CA GLY A 95 12.16 19.10 -15.08
C GLY A 95 12.43 20.51 -15.64
N ASN A 96 13.36 20.60 -16.60
CA ASN A 96 13.74 21.85 -17.30
C ASN A 96 14.28 22.96 -16.38
N GLY A 97 15.06 22.58 -15.37
CA GLY A 97 15.65 23.48 -14.39
C GLY A 97 14.81 23.62 -13.11
N TRP A 98 13.55 23.17 -13.11
CA TRP A 98 12.72 23.16 -11.90
C TRP A 98 13.10 22.04 -10.93
N GLU A 99 13.72 20.96 -11.42
CA GLU A 99 14.22 19.86 -10.59
C GLU A 99 15.29 20.31 -9.57
N LYS A 100 15.96 21.44 -9.81
CA LYS A 100 16.94 22.04 -8.88
C LYS A 100 16.33 22.46 -7.54
N TYR A 101 15.01 22.63 -7.49
CA TYR A 101 14.25 23.00 -6.29
C TYR A 101 13.40 21.84 -5.77
N THR A 102 13.82 20.59 -6.02
CA THR A 102 13.16 19.40 -5.48
C THR A 102 13.11 19.49 -3.94
N PRO A 103 11.92 19.38 -3.34
CA PRO A 103 11.79 19.35 -1.88
C PRO A 103 12.62 18.21 -1.29
N SER A 104 13.23 18.47 -0.14
CA SER A 104 13.75 17.41 0.70
C SER A 104 12.59 16.60 1.28
N LEU A 105 12.87 15.39 1.78
CA LEU A 105 11.84 14.64 2.48
C LEU A 105 11.30 15.46 3.67
N SER A 106 12.15 16.17 4.43
CA SER A 106 11.73 17.04 5.56
C SER A 106 10.73 18.14 5.22
N ASP A 107 10.59 18.48 3.93
CA ASP A 107 9.63 19.49 3.49
C ASP A 107 8.24 18.91 3.18
N LEU A 108 8.10 17.58 3.14
CA LEU A 108 6.82 16.92 2.91
C LEU A 108 6.05 16.73 4.23
N PRO A 109 4.72 16.88 4.24
CA PRO A 109 3.92 16.63 5.42
C PRO A 109 3.78 15.11 5.63
N TYR A 110 4.28 14.62 6.76
CA TYR A 110 4.09 13.24 7.24
C TYR A 110 3.91 13.19 8.77
#